data_AF-A0A973PBP7-F1
#
_entry.id   AF-A0A973PBP7-F1
#
_cell.length_a   1.000
_cell.length_b   1.000
_cell.length_c   1.000
_cell.angle_alpha   90.00
_cell.angle_beta   90.00
_cell.angle_gamma   90.00
#
_symmetry.space_group_name_H-M   'P 1'
#
loop_
_entity.id
_entity.type
_entity.pdbx_description
1 polymer ?
#
loop_
_entity_poly.entity_id
_entity_poly.type
_entity_poly.pdbx_seq_one_letter_code
_entity_poly.pdbx_strand_id
1 'polypeptide(L)'
;MSEPLAGTIFIASLIAALALVWKPFGDHLHRVYTTTRHNRVERIIYRLLGVRPDSEQTWPAYARALLAFSVVSVLAVYGVQRLQDRLPLSLGMAPVTDHVAWNTAISFVTNTNWQAYSGESTMGHLT
;
A
#
# COMPACT_ATOMS: atom_id res chain seq x y z
N MET A 1 11.62 -19.30 31.97
CA MET A 1 11.01 -17.95 32.02
C MET A 1 9.52 -18.15 32.25
N SER A 2 8.89 -17.48 33.21
CA SER A 2 7.46 -17.66 33.47
C SER A 2 6.60 -16.96 32.40
N GLU A 3 5.40 -17.48 32.10
CA GLU A 3 4.50 -16.88 31.10
C GLU A 3 4.20 -15.38 31.37
N PRO A 4 3.94 -14.93 32.62
CA PRO A 4 3.70 -13.52 32.89
C PRO A 4 4.93 -12.64 32.63
N LEU A 5 6.13 -13.17 32.88
CA LEU A 5 7.38 -12.44 32.64
C LEU A 5 7.64 -12.28 31.13
N ALA A 6 7.38 -13.32 30.35
CA ALA A 6 7.50 -13.26 28.88
C ALA A 6 6.55 -12.22 28.27
N GLY A 7 5.27 -12.21 28.67
CA GLY A 7 4.30 -11.22 28.22
C GLY A 7 4.67 -9.79 28.62
N THR A 8 5.17 -9.60 29.83
CA THR A 8 5.64 -8.29 30.32
C THR A 8 6.82 -7.78 29.50
N ILE A 9 7.82 -8.64 29.23
CA ILE A 9 8.99 -8.28 28.41
C ILE A 9 8.55 -7.93 26.97
N PHE A 10 7.60 -8.67 26.39
CA PHE A 10 7.06 -8.37 25.07
C PHE A 10 6.41 -6.98 25.02
N ILE A 11 5.49 -6.68 25.94
CA ILE A 11 4.80 -5.38 25.98
C ILE A 11 5.80 -4.24 26.22
N ALA A 12 6.72 -4.40 27.17
CA ALA A 12 7.72 -3.39 27.48
C ALA A 12 8.66 -3.14 26.28
N SER A 13 9.10 -4.19 25.60
CA SER A 13 9.96 -4.06 24.42
C SER A 13 9.23 -3.43 23.23
N LEU A 14 7.95 -3.74 23.02
CA LEU A 14 7.12 -3.08 22.00
C LEU A 14 6.97 -1.59 22.28
N ILE A 15 6.63 -1.20 23.51
CA ILE A 15 6.50 0.21 23.90
C ILE A 15 7.83 0.94 23.74
N ALA A 16 8.93 0.33 24.18
CA ALA A 16 10.27 0.91 24.03
C ALA A 16 10.63 1.09 22.54
N ALA A 17 10.37 0.10 21.69
CA ALA A 17 10.61 0.19 20.25
C ALA A 17 9.81 1.32 19.60
N LEU A 18 8.51 1.43 19.92
CA LEU A 18 7.66 2.52 19.42
C LEU A 18 8.17 3.90 19.89
N ALA A 19 8.52 4.04 21.18
CA ALA A 19 9.03 5.27 21.75
C ALA A 19 10.40 5.68 21.17
N LEU A 20 11.22 4.71 20.74
CA LEU A 20 12.49 4.99 20.07
C LEU A 20 12.28 5.43 18.61
N VAL A 21 11.30 4.87 17.91
CA VAL A 21 11.09 5.12 16.47
C VAL A 21 10.22 6.34 16.20
N TRP A 22 9.22 6.65 17.04
CA TRP A 22 8.20 7.65 16.72
C TRP A 22 8.78 9.04 16.41
N LYS A 23 9.79 9.49 17.16
CA LYS A 23 10.40 10.81 17.03
C LYS A 23 11.27 10.92 15.77
N PRO A 24 12.29 10.08 15.55
CA PRO A 24 13.09 10.19 14.33
C PRO A 24 12.25 10.00 13.06
N PHE A 25 11.26 9.11 13.10
CA PHE A 25 10.34 8.90 11.98
C PHE A 25 9.41 10.11 11.78
N GLY A 26 8.84 10.65 12.86
CA GLY A 26 8.00 11.84 12.81
C GLY A 26 8.74 13.08 12.29
N ASP A 27 9.96 13.33 12.79
CA ASP A 27 10.83 14.42 12.33
C ASP A 27 11.21 14.24 10.85
N HIS A 28 11.40 13.00 10.41
CA HIS A 28 11.63 12.69 9.00
C HIS A 28 10.40 13.01 8.13
N LEU A 29 9.21 12.54 8.52
CA LEU A 29 7.96 12.85 7.81
C LEU A 29 7.70 14.36 7.73
N HIS A 30 7.89 15.07 8.84
CA HIS A 30 7.75 16.53 8.88
C HIS A 30 8.66 17.20 7.84
N ARG A 31 9.92 16.78 7.75
CA ARG A 31 10.88 17.30 6.77
C ARG A 31 10.48 16.97 5.34
N VAL A 32 9.99 15.77 5.06
CA VAL A 32 9.50 15.37 3.73
C VAL A 32 8.31 16.22 3.30
N TYR A 33 7.37 16.51 4.19
CA TYR A 33 6.17 17.29 3.86
C TYR A 33 6.39 18.81 3.79
N THR A 34 7.43 19.34 4.44
CA THR A 34 7.66 20.80 4.52
C THR A 34 8.83 21.29 3.69
N THR A 35 9.72 20.40 3.23
CA THR A 35 10.86 20.81 2.39
C THR A 35 10.38 21.36 1.05
N THR A 36 10.95 22.50 0.66
CA THR A 36 10.76 23.08 -0.68
C THR A 36 11.89 22.68 -1.65
N ARG A 37 12.84 21.87 -1.18
CA ARG A 37 14.00 21.45 -1.96
C ARG A 37 13.79 20.05 -2.53
N HIS A 38 13.72 19.98 -3.86
CA HIS A 38 13.67 18.73 -4.62
C HIS A 38 15.07 18.29 -5.06
N ASN A 39 15.44 17.05 -4.79
CA ASN A 39 16.71 16.44 -5.21
C ASN A 39 16.72 16.08 -6.72
N ARG A 40 17.85 15.65 -7.26
CA ARG A 40 17.98 15.35 -8.70
C ARG A 40 17.09 14.18 -9.16
N VAL A 41 16.94 13.16 -8.32
CA VAL A 41 16.14 11.97 -8.62
C VAL A 41 14.65 12.33 -8.66
N GLU A 42 14.17 13.08 -7.67
CA GLU A 42 12.80 13.59 -7.62
C GLU A 42 12.45 14.41 -8.87
N ARG A 43 13.33 15.33 -9.28
CA ARG A 43 13.12 16.14 -10.50
C ARG A 43 13.01 15.29 -11.76
N ILE A 44 13.80 14.21 -11.86
CA ILE A 44 13.72 13.27 -12.98
C ILE A 44 12.36 12.57 -12.98
N ILE A 45 11.93 12.04 -11.83
CA ILE A 45 10.64 11.36 -11.67
C ILE A 45 9.48 12.30 -11.99
N TYR A 46 9.49 13.52 -11.45
CA TYR A 46 8.46 14.53 -11.73
C TYR A 46 8.37 14.85 -13.21
N ARG A 47 9.51 14.98 -13.91
CA ARG A 47 9.53 15.23 -15.35
C ARG A 47 8.97 14.04 -16.14
N LEU A 48 9.32 12.80 -15.77
CA LEU A 48 8.81 11.60 -16.45
C LEU A 48 7.31 11.42 -16.25
N LEU A 49 6.78 11.76 -15.08
CA LEU A 49 5.36 11.65 -14.74
C LEU A 49 4.55 12.92 -15.08
N GLY A 50 5.19 13.98 -15.60
CA GLY A 50 4.54 15.27 -15.86
C GLY A 50 4.03 15.99 -14.61
N VAL A 51 4.57 15.67 -13.43
CA VAL A 51 4.18 16.26 -12.16
C VAL A 51 4.85 17.63 -11.98
N ARG A 52 4.07 18.63 -11.58
CA ARG A 52 4.60 19.94 -11.15
C ARG A 52 4.62 19.98 -9.62
N PRO A 53 5.78 19.78 -8.97
CA PRO A 53 5.85 19.58 -7.52
C PRO A 53 5.50 20.83 -6.71
N ASP A 54 5.71 22.03 -7.28
CA ASP A 54 5.44 23.30 -6.61
C ASP A 54 4.01 23.82 -6.86
N SER A 55 3.12 22.98 -7.40
CA SER A 55 1.72 23.34 -7.66
C SER A 55 0.82 22.85 -6.55
N GLU A 56 0.08 23.75 -5.93
CA GLU A 56 -0.92 23.40 -4.92
C GLU A 56 -2.21 22.86 -5.57
N GLN A 57 -2.91 21.97 -4.84
CA GLN A 57 -4.22 21.47 -5.24
C GLN A 57 -5.30 22.01 -4.32
N THR A 58 -6.41 22.45 -4.90
CA THR A 58 -7.62 22.71 -4.13
C THR A 58 -8.21 21.38 -3.62
N TRP A 59 -8.92 21.41 -2.49
CA TRP A 59 -9.50 20.19 -1.91
C TRP A 59 -10.39 19.38 -2.89
N PRO A 60 -11.20 19.97 -3.80
CA PRO A 60 -11.99 19.18 -4.74
C PRO A 60 -11.14 18.57 -5.85
N ALA A 61 -10.01 19.21 -6.21
CA ALA A 61 -9.06 18.63 -7.15
C ALA A 61 -8.37 17.42 -6.52
N TYR A 62 -7.92 17.54 -5.27
CA TYR A 62 -7.32 16.45 -4.51
C TYR A 62 -8.28 15.27 -4.34
N ALA A 63 -9.52 15.52 -3.89
CA ALA A 63 -10.53 14.48 -3.69
C ALA A 63 -10.84 13.72 -4.99
N ARG A 64 -11.01 14.42 -6.12
CA ARG A 64 -11.22 13.79 -7.42
C ARG A 64 -10.01 12.98 -7.88
N ALA A 65 -8.80 13.50 -7.69
CA ALA A 65 -7.57 12.78 -8.02
C ALA A 65 -7.45 11.48 -7.21
N LEU A 66 -7.72 11.55 -5.90
CA LEU A 66 -7.72 10.38 -5.02
C LEU A 66 -8.75 9.34 -5.47
N LEU A 67 -10.01 9.75 -5.70
CA LEU A 67 -11.06 8.83 -6.16
C LEU A 67 -10.76 8.22 -7.52
N ALA A 68 -10.27 9.01 -8.48
CA ALA A 68 -9.89 8.52 -9.79
C ALA A 68 -8.74 7.51 -9.70
N PHE A 69 -7.71 7.80 -8.91
CA PHE A 69 -6.60 6.89 -8.66
C PHE A 69 -7.10 5.58 -8.03
N SER A 70 -7.94 5.66 -6.99
CA SER A 70 -8.53 4.48 -6.35
C SER A 70 -9.34 3.63 -7.32
N VAL A 71 -10.18 4.22 -8.18
CA VAL A 71 -10.94 3.46 -9.19
C VAL A 71 -10.00 2.74 -10.15
N VAL A 72 -8.97 3.42 -10.66
CA VAL A 72 -7.96 2.81 -11.53
C VAL A 72 -7.23 1.67 -10.82
N SER A 73 -6.85 1.86 -9.55
CA SER A 73 -6.20 0.82 -8.74
C SER A 73 -7.10 -0.40 -8.53
N VAL A 74 -8.39 -0.21 -8.23
CA VAL A 74 -9.34 -1.33 -8.07
C VAL A 74 -9.44 -2.13 -9.37
N LEU A 75 -9.59 -1.45 -10.50
CA LEU A 75 -9.66 -2.11 -11.81
C LEU A 75 -8.36 -2.83 -12.16
N ALA A 76 -7.20 -2.26 -11.83
CA ALA A 76 -5.90 -2.87 -12.05
C ALA A 76 -5.74 -4.15 -11.21
N VAL A 77 -6.00 -4.09 -9.91
CA VAL A 77 -5.90 -5.25 -9.00
C VAL A 77 -6.93 -6.32 -9.34
N TYR A 78 -8.15 -5.93 -9.70
CA TYR A 78 -9.17 -6.85 -10.20
C TYR A 78 -8.70 -7.56 -11.48
N GLY A 79 -8.20 -6.80 -12.46
CA GLY A 79 -7.71 -7.34 -13.73
C GLY A 79 -6.55 -8.32 -13.55
N VAL A 80 -5.59 -7.98 -12.68
CA VAL A 80 -4.46 -8.84 -12.32
C VAL A 80 -4.95 -10.19 -11.77
N GLN A 81 -5.89 -10.19 -10.83
CA GLN A 81 -6.47 -11.42 -10.26
C GLN A 81 -7.28 -12.24 -11.29
N ARG A 82 -8.05 -11.58 -12.16
CA ARG A 82 -8.86 -12.24 -13.20
C ARG A 82 -8.03 -12.79 -14.36
N LEU A 83 -6.79 -12.34 -14.50
CA LEU A 83 -5.85 -12.77 -15.53
C LEU A 83 -4.66 -13.53 -14.95
N GLN A 84 -4.70 -13.97 -13.69
CA GLN A 84 -3.55 -14.55 -13.01
C GLN A 84 -2.97 -15.80 -13.70
N ASP A 85 -3.80 -16.54 -14.43
CA ASP A 85 -3.43 -17.71 -15.23
C ASP A 85 -2.58 -17.32 -16.47
N ARG A 86 -2.68 -16.06 -16.91
CA ARG A 86 -1.97 -15.52 -18.08
C ARG A 86 -0.74 -14.70 -17.73
N LEU A 87 -0.56 -14.34 -16.46
CA LEU A 87 0.55 -13.50 -16.03
C LEU A 87 1.88 -14.28 -16.04
N PRO A 88 3.02 -13.60 -16.27
CA PRO A 88 4.32 -14.22 -16.04
C PRO A 88 4.45 -14.66 -14.58
N LEU A 89 5.20 -15.72 -14.30
CA LEU A 89 5.30 -16.30 -12.95
C LEU A 89 3.98 -16.86 -12.39
N SER A 90 3.03 -17.21 -13.27
CA SER A 90 1.82 -17.93 -12.85
C SER A 90 2.19 -19.31 -12.29
N LEU A 91 1.57 -19.66 -11.17
CA LEU A 91 1.69 -20.97 -10.53
C LEU A 91 0.71 -22.00 -11.12
N GLY A 92 -0.01 -21.65 -12.20
CA GLY A 92 -1.04 -22.50 -12.79
C GLY A 92 -2.38 -22.46 -12.05
N MET A 93 -2.57 -21.52 -11.13
CA MET A 93 -3.86 -21.26 -10.46
C MET A 93 -4.89 -20.76 -11.47
N ALA A 94 -6.14 -21.21 -11.32
CA ALA A 94 -7.25 -20.69 -12.11
C ALA A 94 -7.53 -19.22 -11.78
N PRO A 95 -8.13 -18.43 -12.69
CA PRO A 95 -8.56 -17.06 -12.40
C PRO A 95 -9.39 -16.95 -11.11
N VAL A 96 -9.00 -16.07 -10.19
CA VAL A 96 -9.75 -15.83 -8.94
C VAL A 96 -11.19 -15.47 -9.28
N THR A 97 -12.19 -16.17 -8.73
CA THR A 97 -13.61 -15.94 -9.06
C THR A 97 -13.98 -14.46 -8.98
N ASP A 98 -14.88 -14.03 -9.87
CA ASP A 98 -15.24 -12.63 -10.08
C ASP A 98 -15.58 -11.85 -8.80
N HIS A 99 -16.42 -12.41 -7.94
CA HIS A 99 -16.83 -11.80 -6.67
C HIS A 99 -15.70 -11.74 -5.64
N VAL A 100 -14.85 -12.76 -5.57
CA VAL A 100 -13.67 -12.76 -4.68
C VAL A 100 -12.65 -11.74 -5.20
N ALA A 101 -12.34 -11.75 -6.48
CA ALA A 101 -11.41 -10.79 -7.09
C ALA A 101 -11.87 -9.34 -6.88
N TRP A 102 -13.17 -9.08 -7.03
CA TRP A 102 -13.77 -7.76 -6.80
C TRP A 102 -13.67 -7.33 -5.33
N ASN A 103 -14.05 -8.22 -4.41
CA ASN A 103 -13.97 -7.95 -2.98
C ASN A 103 -12.53 -7.71 -2.53
N THR A 104 -11.59 -8.56 -2.95
CA THR A 104 -10.15 -8.43 -2.67
C THR A 104 -9.59 -7.13 -3.24
N ALA A 105 -9.92 -6.78 -4.49
CA ALA A 105 -9.43 -5.53 -5.09
C ALA A 105 -9.89 -4.30 -4.33
N ILE A 106 -11.16 -4.22 -3.94
CA ILE A 106 -11.68 -3.13 -3.10
C ILE A 106 -10.97 -3.13 -1.75
N SER A 107 -10.93 -4.27 -1.08
CA SER A 107 -10.34 -4.45 0.25
C SER A 107 -8.90 -3.96 0.36
N PHE A 108 -8.06 -4.27 -0.63
CA PHE A 108 -6.67 -3.82 -0.67
C PHE A 108 -6.56 -2.32 -0.98
N VAL A 109 -7.33 -1.81 -1.95
CA VAL A 109 -7.30 -0.38 -2.29
C VAL A 109 -7.86 0.50 -1.17
N THR A 110 -8.84 0.00 -0.39
CA THR A 110 -9.36 0.66 0.80
C THR A 110 -8.53 0.41 2.06
N ASN A 111 -7.36 -0.23 1.93
CA ASN A 111 -6.43 -0.53 3.02
C ASN A 111 -7.08 -1.35 4.17
N THR A 112 -8.08 -2.16 3.85
CA THR A 112 -8.79 -3.04 4.78
C THR A 112 -8.08 -4.39 4.91
N ASN A 113 -7.56 -4.91 3.79
CA ASN A 113 -6.85 -6.19 3.71
C ASN A 113 -7.66 -7.38 4.25
N TRP A 114 -8.99 -7.32 4.14
CA TRP A 114 -9.90 -8.46 4.27
C TRP A 114 -9.60 -9.51 3.20
N GLN A 115 -9.59 -10.78 3.58
CA GLN A 115 -9.28 -11.93 2.74
C GLN A 115 -10.36 -13.00 2.88
N ALA A 116 -11.13 -13.23 1.82
CA ALA A 116 -12.15 -14.29 1.73
C ALA A 116 -11.64 -15.52 0.95
N TYR A 117 -10.33 -15.75 0.96
CA TYR A 117 -9.64 -16.78 0.20
C TYR A 117 -8.41 -17.28 0.99
N SER A 118 -7.89 -18.47 0.64
CA SER A 118 -6.58 -18.93 1.13
C SER A 118 -5.51 -18.55 0.11
N GLY A 119 -4.54 -17.76 0.53
CA GLY A 119 -3.49 -17.24 -0.36
C GLY A 119 -2.71 -18.36 -1.05
N GLU A 120 -2.37 -19.42 -0.33
CA GLU A 120 -1.54 -20.55 -0.79
C GLU A 120 -2.22 -21.39 -1.87
N SER A 121 -3.55 -21.36 -1.92
CA SER A 121 -4.35 -22.17 -2.86
C SER A 121 -5.09 -21.35 -3.91
N THR A 122 -5.14 -20.02 -3.76
CA THR A 122 -5.94 -19.13 -4.62
C THR A 122 -5.08 -18.16 -5.42
N MET A 123 -3.93 -17.72 -4.89
CA MET A 123 -3.13 -16.63 -5.46
C MET A 123 -1.81 -17.12 -6.05
N GLY A 124 -1.40 -16.54 -7.18
CA GLY A 124 -0.07 -16.69 -7.77
C GLY A 124 0.95 -15.72 -7.18
N HIS A 125 2.14 -15.62 -7.77
CA HIS A 125 3.18 -14.70 -7.29
C HIS A 125 2.91 -13.22 -7.60
N LEU A 126 2.15 -12.94 -8.66
CA LEU A 126 1.86 -11.57 -9.13
C LEU A 126 0.46 -11.08 -8.75
N THR A 127 -0.27 -11.85 -7.95
CA THR A 127 -1.67 -11.62 -7.55
C THR A 127 -1.82 -11.83 -6.07
#